data_AF-A0A7S9SB98-F1
#
_entry.id   AF-A0A7S9SB98-F1
#
_cell.length_a   1.000
_cell.length_b   1.000
_cell.length_c   1.000
_cell.angle_alpha   90.00
_cell.angle_beta   90.00
_cell.angle_gamma   90.00
#
_symmetry.space_group_name_H-M   'P 1'
#
loop_
_entity.id
_entity.type
_entity.pdbx_description
1 polymer ?
#
loop_
_entity_poly.entity_id
_entity_poly.type
_entity_poly.pdbx_seq_one_letter_code
_entity_poly.pdbx_strand_id
1 'polypeptide(L)'
;MLEANLNKAPMSFERLHGWHNALFEYNHSKIYKIKRAKFRDDEMSVVSGPSKNVQIHYEALPTERVEDEMRKFLNFINKNHENTYVKSALAHLWFVIIHPHDDGNGRMARALAHYFFYLQRYLCK
;
A
#
# COMPACT_ATOMS: atom_id res chain seq x y z
N MET A 1 1.79 4.76 13.21
CA MET A 1 1.18 6.06 12.84
C MET A 1 1.91 7.27 13.41
N LEU A 2 2.76 7.13 14.44
CA LEU A 2 3.59 8.21 14.98
C LEU A 2 4.53 8.86 13.93
N GLU A 3 5.02 8.10 12.95
CA GLU A 3 5.88 8.66 11.89
C GLU A 3 5.13 9.69 11.03
N ALA A 4 3.89 9.38 10.61
CA ALA A 4 3.04 10.35 9.91
C ALA A 4 2.78 11.61 10.75
N ASN A 5 2.86 11.48 12.09
CA ASN A 5 2.71 12.61 13.00
C ASN A 5 3.87 13.58 13.00
N LEU A 6 5.09 13.05 12.88
CA LEU A 6 6.32 13.82 13.04
C LEU A 6 6.90 14.23 11.67
N ASN A 7 6.64 13.45 10.63
CA ASN A 7 7.21 13.64 9.31
C ASN A 7 6.19 14.22 8.31
N LYS A 8 6.34 15.52 8.04
CA LYS A 8 5.49 16.30 7.13
C LYS A 8 5.95 16.26 5.67
N ALA A 9 7.04 15.57 5.35
CA ALA A 9 7.48 15.45 3.96
C ALA A 9 6.39 14.78 3.11
N PRO A 10 6.42 14.92 1.77
CA PRO A 10 5.60 14.11 0.87
C PRO A 10 5.90 12.61 1.02
N MET A 11 4.94 11.76 0.64
CA MET A 11 5.15 10.32 0.61
C MET A 11 6.12 9.95 -0.53
N SER A 12 7.14 9.15 -0.20
CA SER A 12 8.13 8.63 -1.16
C SER A 12 8.15 7.10 -1.13
N PHE A 13 8.82 6.46 -2.10
CA PHE A 13 9.00 5.01 -2.07
C PHE A 13 9.78 4.55 -0.84
N GLU A 14 10.81 5.28 -0.45
CA GLU A 14 11.57 4.98 0.77
C GLU A 14 10.67 4.97 2.01
N ARG A 15 9.82 6.00 2.18
CA ARG A 15 8.89 6.06 3.31
C ARG A 15 7.85 4.95 3.25
N LEU A 16 7.29 4.70 2.07
CA LEU A 16 6.32 3.62 1.85
C LEU A 16 6.92 2.25 2.18
N HIS A 17 8.16 2.00 1.73
CA HIS A 17 8.88 0.76 2.03
C HIS A 17 9.29 0.65 3.50
N GLY A 18 9.63 1.77 4.14
CA GLY A 18 9.85 1.84 5.58
C GLY A 18 8.59 1.46 6.37
N TRP A 19 7.43 1.96 5.95
CA TRP A 19 6.14 1.57 6.52
C TRP A 19 5.85 0.08 6.30
N HIS A 20 6.06 -0.42 5.08
CA HIS A 20 5.90 -1.82 4.76
C HIS A 20 6.79 -2.69 5.66
N ASN A 21 8.07 -2.36 5.80
CA ASN A 21 8.99 -3.09 6.68
C ASN A 21 8.54 -3.10 8.15
N ALA A 22 8.11 -1.94 8.66
CA ALA A 22 7.66 -1.79 10.05
C ALA A 22 6.36 -2.56 10.36
N LEU A 23 5.50 -2.80 9.36
CA LEU A 23 4.29 -3.61 9.54
C LEU A 23 4.56 -5.12 9.68
N PHE A 24 5.78 -5.56 9.37
CA PHE A 24 6.22 -6.95 9.53
C PHE A 24 7.21 -7.06 10.70
N GLU A 25 6.72 -6.90 11.92
CA GLU A 25 7.44 -7.32 13.12
C GLU A 25 7.23 -8.83 13.35
N TYR A 26 8.34 -9.58 13.49
CA TYR A 26 8.44 -10.94 14.03
C TYR A 26 7.63 -12.10 13.44
N ASN A 27 6.77 -11.90 12.43
CA ASN A 27 6.09 -13.02 11.76
C ASN A 27 6.89 -13.49 10.54
N HIS A 28 7.94 -14.25 10.80
CA HIS A 28 8.42 -15.21 9.82
C HIS A 28 7.31 -16.24 9.61
N SER A 29 6.59 -16.18 8.50
CA SER A 29 5.95 -17.39 8.01
C SER A 29 7.10 -18.40 7.86
N LYS A 30 7.10 -19.48 8.65
CA LYS A 30 8.19 -20.48 8.64
C LYS A 30 8.36 -21.17 7.28
N ILE A 31 7.49 -20.86 6.31
CA ILE A 31 7.29 -21.60 5.07
C ILE A 31 7.66 -20.74 3.84
N TYR A 32 7.51 -19.40 3.88
CA TYR A 32 7.85 -18.52 2.75
C TYR A 32 8.58 -17.23 3.18
N LYS A 33 9.69 -16.94 2.50
CA LYS A 33 10.51 -15.75 2.72
C LYS A 33 9.93 -14.56 1.93
N ILE A 34 9.16 -13.72 2.60
CA ILE A 34 8.52 -12.52 2.01
C ILE A 34 9.59 -11.46 1.71
N LYS A 35 9.57 -10.86 0.49
CA LYS A 35 10.43 -9.71 0.16
C LYS A 35 9.85 -8.46 0.84
N ARG A 36 10.47 -8.06 1.95
CA ARG A 36 10.12 -6.82 2.67
C ARG A 36 10.70 -5.60 1.98
N ALA A 37 10.07 -4.44 2.20
CA ALA A 37 10.57 -3.14 1.74
C ALA A 37 10.90 -3.05 0.24
N LYS A 38 10.30 -3.90 -0.59
CA LYS A 38 10.53 -3.95 -2.03
C LYS A 38 9.21 -4.25 -2.73
N PHE A 39 9.08 -3.84 -3.99
CA PHE A 39 8.02 -4.34 -4.84
C PHE A 39 8.25 -5.80 -5.22
N ARG A 40 7.15 -6.51 -5.49
CA ARG A 40 7.19 -7.87 -6.00
C ARG A 40 7.76 -7.92 -7.41
N ASP A 41 8.35 -9.05 -7.73
CA ASP A 41 8.92 -9.43 -9.02
C ASP A 41 8.28 -10.71 -9.59
N ASP A 42 7.30 -11.28 -8.86
CA ASP A 42 6.50 -12.42 -9.28
C ASP A 42 5.04 -11.99 -9.54
N GLU A 43 4.40 -12.67 -10.48
CA GLU A 43 2.97 -12.45 -10.78
C GLU A 43 2.08 -12.93 -9.63
N MET A 44 0.98 -12.22 -9.40
CA MET A 44 0.08 -12.50 -8.29
C MET A 44 -1.39 -12.41 -8.71
N SER A 45 -2.21 -13.29 -8.13
CA SER A 45 -3.66 -13.22 -8.21
C SER A 45 -4.24 -12.88 -6.85
N VAL A 46 -5.26 -12.03 -6.84
CA VAL A 46 -6.01 -11.73 -5.62
C VAL A 46 -7.11 -12.77 -5.48
N VAL A 47 -7.00 -13.58 -4.43
CA VAL A 47 -7.83 -14.75 -4.23
C VAL A 47 -8.57 -14.73 -2.90
N SER A 48 -9.64 -15.50 -2.80
CA SER A 48 -10.32 -15.80 -1.53
C SER A 48 -10.66 -17.28 -1.41
N GLY A 49 -10.94 -17.73 -0.19
CA GLY A 49 -11.30 -19.12 0.10
C GLY A 49 -10.11 -19.95 0.61
N PRO A 50 -10.39 -21.10 1.24
CA PRO A 50 -9.34 -22.01 1.72
C PRO A 50 -8.55 -22.62 0.55
N SER A 51 -7.33 -23.11 0.79
CA SER A 51 -6.41 -23.60 -0.26
C SER A 51 -6.99 -24.67 -1.19
N LYS A 52 -8.03 -25.40 -0.77
CA LYS A 52 -8.72 -26.43 -1.59
C LYS A 52 -9.83 -25.86 -2.49
N ASN A 53 -10.22 -24.60 -2.30
CA ASN A 53 -11.32 -23.98 -3.03
C ASN A 53 -11.04 -22.48 -3.21
N VAL A 54 -9.94 -22.19 -3.91
CA VAL A 54 -9.45 -20.83 -4.16
C VAL A 54 -10.25 -20.22 -5.30
N GLN A 55 -10.98 -19.14 -5.01
CA GLN A 55 -11.60 -18.29 -6.01
C GLN A 55 -10.67 -17.14 -6.35
N ILE A 56 -10.30 -17.02 -7.63
CA ILE A 56 -9.55 -15.86 -8.15
C ILE A 56 -10.55 -14.74 -8.43
N HIS A 57 -10.36 -13.59 -7.79
CA HIS A 57 -11.18 -12.39 -8.03
C HIS A 57 -10.65 -11.58 -9.20
N TYR A 58 -9.33 -11.38 -9.25
CA TYR A 58 -8.65 -10.71 -10.34
C TYR A 58 -7.14 -11.00 -10.30
N GLU A 59 -6.49 -10.84 -11.45
CA GLU A 59 -5.03 -10.83 -11.54
C GLU A 59 -4.50 -9.43 -11.18
N ALA A 60 -3.48 -9.39 -10.33
CA ALA A 60 -2.81 -8.15 -10.02
C ALA A 60 -2.10 -7.58 -11.27
N LEU A 61 -1.74 -6.31 -11.20
CA LEU A 61 -1.05 -5.64 -12.29
C LEU A 61 0.26 -6.37 -12.68
N PRO A 62 0.62 -6.53 -13.96
CA PRO A 62 1.90 -7.14 -14.34
C PRO A 62 3.09 -6.48 -13.64
N THR A 63 4.06 -7.29 -13.21
CA THR A 63 5.19 -6.85 -12.37
C THR A 63 5.96 -5.68 -12.97
N GLU A 64 6.12 -5.65 -14.30
CA GLU A 64 6.88 -4.62 -15.03
C GLU A 64 6.21 -3.24 -14.95
N ARG A 65 4.91 -3.20 -14.66
CA ARG A 65 4.12 -1.97 -14.56
C ARG A 65 3.96 -1.47 -13.13
N VAL A 66 4.31 -2.28 -12.13
CA VAL A 66 4.10 -1.95 -10.71
C VAL A 66 4.80 -0.66 -10.33
N GLU A 67 6.09 -0.52 -10.67
CA GLU A 67 6.87 0.64 -10.27
C GLU A 67 6.31 1.94 -10.88
N ASP A 68 5.96 1.93 -12.17
CA ASP A 68 5.41 3.08 -12.88
C ASP A 68 4.03 3.48 -12.35
N GLU A 69 3.14 2.52 -12.10
CA GLU A 69 1.84 2.82 -11.49
C GLU A 69 2.00 3.31 -10.05
N MET A 70 2.97 2.79 -9.30
CA MET A 70 3.28 3.29 -7.96
C MET A 70 3.83 4.71 -7.99
N ARG A 71 4.58 5.13 -9.03
CA ARG A 71 5.00 6.53 -9.21
C ARG A 71 3.80 7.45 -9.45
N LYS A 72 2.86 7.04 -10.31
CA LYS A 72 1.61 7.77 -10.57
C LYS A 72 0.76 7.88 -9.32
N PHE A 73 0.62 6.78 -8.58
CA PHE A 73 -0.04 6.72 -7.29
C PHE A 73 0.57 7.70 -6.28
N LEU A 74 1.90 7.69 -6.11
CA LEU A 74 2.59 8.63 -5.21
C LEU A 74 2.37 10.09 -5.64
N ASN A 75 2.40 10.37 -6.94
CA ASN A 75 2.13 11.70 -7.46
C ASN A 75 0.68 12.15 -7.14
N PHE A 76 -0.30 11.26 -7.31
CA PHE A 76 -1.69 11.50 -6.93
C PHE A 76 -1.82 11.81 -5.43
N ILE A 77 -1.30 10.96 -4.55
CA ILE A 77 -1.47 11.18 -3.10
C ILE A 77 -0.77 12.45 -2.61
N ASN A 78 0.31 12.88 -3.26
CA ASN A 78 1.05 14.06 -2.85
C ASN A 78 0.48 15.37 -3.41
N LYS A 79 -0.05 15.38 -4.63
CA LYS A 79 -0.41 16.63 -5.33
C LYS A 79 -1.91 16.84 -5.55
N ASN A 80 -2.72 15.80 -5.47
CA ASN A 80 -4.15 15.93 -5.75
C ASN A 80 -4.89 16.68 -4.62
N HIS A 81 -5.78 17.60 -4.99
CA HIS A 81 -6.52 18.51 -4.09
C HIS A 81 -7.96 18.06 -3.78
N GLU A 82 -8.32 16.83 -4.12
CA GLU A 82 -9.64 16.26 -3.80
C GLU A 82 -9.89 16.25 -2.28
N ASN A 83 -11.18 16.14 -1.93
CA ASN A 83 -11.60 15.95 -0.56
C ASN A 83 -10.87 14.75 0.10
N THR A 84 -10.40 14.92 1.34
CA THR A 84 -9.62 13.91 2.07
C THR A 84 -10.31 12.54 2.13
N TYR A 85 -11.63 12.49 2.35
CA TYR A 85 -12.37 11.23 2.42
C TYR A 85 -12.36 10.51 1.06
N VAL A 86 -12.54 11.26 -0.03
CA VAL A 86 -12.46 10.73 -1.41
C VAL A 86 -11.06 10.24 -1.70
N LYS A 87 -10.04 11.05 -1.37
CA LYS A 87 -8.63 10.69 -1.57
C LYS A 87 -8.23 9.44 -0.78
N SER A 88 -8.74 9.28 0.44
CA SER A 88 -8.55 8.08 1.27
C SER A 88 -9.14 6.83 0.60
N ALA A 89 -10.39 6.90 0.14
CA ALA A 89 -11.06 5.79 -0.53
C ALA A 89 -10.37 5.42 -1.85
N LEU A 90 -10.02 6.41 -2.68
CA LEU A 90 -9.33 6.20 -3.95
C LEU A 90 -7.93 5.61 -3.73
N ALA A 91 -7.17 6.14 -2.77
CA ALA A 91 -5.84 5.65 -2.48
C ALA A 91 -5.87 4.21 -1.97
N HIS A 92 -6.85 3.85 -1.13
CA HIS A 92 -7.04 2.49 -0.66
C HIS A 92 -7.30 1.53 -1.83
N LEU A 93 -8.29 1.85 -2.66
CA LEU A 93 -8.70 1.01 -3.78
C LEU A 93 -7.56 0.86 -4.80
N TRP A 94 -6.94 1.98 -5.21
CA TRP A 94 -5.88 1.97 -6.21
C TRP A 94 -4.66 1.17 -5.73
N PHE A 95 -4.25 1.33 -4.48
CA PHE A 95 -3.13 0.55 -3.93
C PHE A 95 -3.40 -0.95 -3.92
N VAL A 96 -4.62 -1.36 -3.53
CA VAL A 96 -5.02 -2.78 -3.52
C VAL A 96 -5.03 -3.38 -4.93
N ILE A 97 -5.46 -2.60 -5.93
CA ILE A 97 -5.45 -3.02 -7.35
C ILE A 97 -4.03 -3.18 -7.90
N ILE A 98 -3.12 -2.24 -7.60
CA ILE A 98 -1.71 -2.37 -8.01
C ILE A 98 -1.07 -3.62 -7.35
N HIS A 99 -1.42 -3.86 -6.08
CA HIS A 99 -0.91 -4.98 -5.28
C HIS A 99 0.63 -5.09 -5.30
N PRO A 100 1.34 -4.03 -4.86
CA PRO A 100 2.77 -3.88 -5.16
C PRO A 100 3.72 -4.79 -4.39
N HIS A 101 3.29 -5.44 -3.30
CA HIS A 101 4.14 -6.29 -2.46
C HIS A 101 3.70 -7.77 -2.50
N ASP A 102 4.59 -8.69 -2.12
CA ASP A 102 4.28 -10.13 -2.01
C ASP A 102 3.21 -10.42 -0.94
N ASP A 103 3.20 -9.63 0.13
CA ASP A 103 2.21 -9.70 1.22
C ASP A 103 2.06 -8.32 1.86
N GLY A 104 1.04 -8.14 2.70
CA GLY A 104 0.85 -6.93 3.49
C GLY A 104 0.14 -5.80 2.74
N ASN A 105 -0.27 -6.01 1.49
CA ASN A 105 -0.96 -4.98 0.70
C ASN A 105 -2.21 -4.45 1.40
N GLY A 106 -3.04 -5.34 1.98
CA GLY A 106 -4.22 -4.91 2.73
C GLY A 106 -3.88 -4.09 3.98
N ARG A 107 -2.80 -4.42 4.70
CA ARG A 107 -2.33 -3.65 5.86
C ARG A 107 -1.82 -2.27 5.42
N MET A 108 -1.03 -2.22 4.36
CA MET A 108 -0.53 -0.99 3.75
C MET A 108 -1.66 -0.09 3.25
N ALA A 109 -2.65 -0.63 2.54
CA ALA A 109 -3.79 0.12 2.04
C ALA A 109 -4.62 0.76 3.17
N ARG A 110 -4.80 0.06 4.30
CA ARG A 110 -5.45 0.62 5.50
C ARG A 110 -4.60 1.73 6.14
N ALA A 111 -3.28 1.52 6.24
CA ALA A 111 -2.37 2.53 6.77
C ALA A 111 -2.36 3.80 5.91
N LEU A 112 -2.34 3.66 4.58
CA LEU A 112 -2.44 4.77 3.63
C LEU A 112 -3.81 5.47 3.71
N ALA A 113 -4.91 4.73 3.83
CA ALA A 113 -6.23 5.33 4.02
C ALA A 113 -6.28 6.21 5.29
N HIS A 114 -5.71 5.71 6.39
CA HIS A 114 -5.64 6.45 7.67
C HIS A 114 -4.71 7.67 7.60
N TYR A 115 -3.64 7.61 6.81
CA TYR A 115 -2.71 8.73 6.61
C TYR A 115 -3.41 10.01 6.14
N PHE A 116 -4.44 9.90 5.29
CA PHE A 116 -5.17 11.08 4.80
C PHE A 116 -5.96 11.78 5.91
N PHE A 117 -6.62 11.03 6.80
CA PHE A 117 -7.30 11.62 7.95
C PHE A 117 -6.34 12.37 8.87
N TYR A 118 -5.11 11.87 8.95
CA TYR A 118 -4.07 12.54 9.70
C TYR A 118 -3.68 13.87 9.06
N LEU A 119 -3.45 13.91 7.73
CA LEU A 119 -3.13 15.15 7.02
C LEU A 119 -4.23 16.23 7.13
N GLN A 120 -5.50 15.84 7.07
CA GLN A 120 -6.62 16.78 7.22
C GLN A 120 -6.61 17.51 8.56
N ARG A 121 -6.24 16.81 9.64
CA ARG A 121 -6.16 17.40 10.98
C ARG A 121 -5.09 18.52 11.09
N TYR A 122 -4.14 18.57 10.15
CA TYR A 122 -3.15 19.66 10.05
C TYR A 122 -3.60 20.82 9.18
N LEU A 123 -4.40 20.57 8.15
CA LEU A 123 -4.87 21.60 7.22
C LEU A 123 -6.05 22.41 7.77
N CYS A 124 -6.72 21.92 8.82
CA CYS A 124 -7.78 22.63 9.54
C CYS A 124 -7.29 23.45 10.75
N LYS A 125 -5.98 23.65 10.90
CA LYS A 125 -5.37 24.61 11.84
C LYS A 125 -4.70 25.72 11.07
#